data_AF-A0A7C6QT50-F1
#
_entry.id   AF-A0A7C6QT50-F1
#
_cell.length_a   1.000
_cell.length_b   1.000
_cell.length_c   1.000
_cell.angle_alpha   90.00
_cell.angle_beta   90.00
_cell.angle_gamma   90.00
#
_symmetry.space_group_name_H-M   'P 1'
#
loop_
_entity.id
_entity.type
_entity.pdbx_description
1 polymer ?
#
loop_
_entity_poly.entity_id
_entity_poly.type
_entity_poly.pdbx_seq_one_letter_code
_entity_poly.pdbx_strand_id
1 'polypeptide(L)' 'MSKLEIERRRAGLTIKKLAEKLKVSNSLVCQIEKGARKPYPKFKRGVAEILGVPEEVLFEETRSDV' A
#
# COMPACT_ATOMS: atom_id res chain seq x y z
N MET A 1 6.43 -3.31 10.02
CA MET A 1 5.13 -2.93 9.44
C MET A 1 5.37 -1.73 8.56
N SER A 2 4.91 -1.76 7.31
CA SER A 2 5.04 -0.61 6.40
C SER A 2 4.02 0.47 6.77
N LYS A 3 4.27 1.69 6.30
CA LYS A 3 3.32 2.81 6.45
C LYS A 3 1.96 2.49 5.80
N LEU A 4 1.98 1.85 4.63
CA LEU A 4 0.80 1.26 3.99
C LEU A 4 0.01 0.34 4.93
N GLU A 5 0.68 -0.61 5.58
CA GLU A 5 0.02 -1.57 6.47
C GLU A 5 -0.67 -0.87 7.65
N ILE A 6 -0.02 0.15 8.20
CA ILE A 6 -0.55 0.95 9.31
C ILE A 6 -1.82 1.69 8.88
N GLU A 7 -1.78 2.43 7.78
CA GLU A 7 -2.93 3.20 7.30
C GLU A 7 -4.08 2.28 6.82
N ARG A 8 -3.78 1.14 6.19
CA ARG A 8 -4.80 0.14 5.85
C ARG A 8 -5.53 -0.36 7.10
N ARG A 9 -4.80 -0.68 8.16
CA ARG A 9 -5.38 -1.15 9.44
C ARG A 9 -6.20 -0.05 10.11
N ARG A 10 -5.74 1.21 10.09
CA ARG A 10 -6.49 2.37 10.58
C ARG A 10 -7.81 2.59 9.83
N ALA A 11 -7.82 2.32 8.52
CA ALA A 11 -9.03 2.33 7.71
C ALA A 11 -9.93 1.09 7.91
N GLY A 12 -9.58 0.16 8.83
CA GLY A 12 -10.35 -1.05 9.10
C GLY A 12 -10.38 -2.06 7.93
N LEU A 13 -9.48 -1.93 6.97
CA LEU A 13 -9.42 -2.79 5.80
C LEU A 13 -8.53 -4.01 6.07
N THR A 14 -9.00 -5.19 5.69
CA THR A 14 -8.14 -6.37 5.58
C THR A 14 -7.34 -6.31 4.28
N ILE A 15 -6.27 -7.11 4.17
CA ILE A 15 -5.53 -7.29 2.91
C ILE A 15 -6.49 -7.70 1.78
N LYS A 16 -7.44 -8.61 2.09
CA LYS A 16 -8.46 -9.07 1.15
C LYS A 16 -9.34 -7.93 0.64
N LYS A 17 -9.90 -7.11 1.54
CA LYS A 17 -10.75 -5.98 1.16
C LYS A 17 -9.99 -4.93 0.34
N LEU A 18 -8.73 -4.66 0.67
CA LEU A 18 -7.91 -3.73 -0.10
C LEU A 18 -7.63 -4.29 -1.51
N ALA A 19 -7.25 -5.56 -1.60
CA ALA A 19 -6.99 -6.24 -2.87
C ALA A 19 -8.23 -6.27 -3.78
N GLU A 20 -9.40 -6.55 -3.22
CA GLU A 20 -10.69 -6.52 -3.93
C GLU A 20 -10.99 -5.12 -4.50
N LYS A 21 -10.85 -4.07 -3.68
CA LYS A 21 -11.05 -2.68 -4.12
C LYS A 21 -10.06 -2.27 -5.23
N LEU A 22 -8.82 -2.75 -5.15
CA LEU A 22 -7.78 -2.48 -6.15
C LEU A 22 -7.86 -3.39 -7.38
N LYS A 23 -8.71 -4.42 -7.37
CA LYS A 23 -8.79 -5.48 -8.40
C LYS A 23 -7.43 -6.16 -8.63
N VAL A 24 -6.76 -6.52 -7.53
CA VAL A 24 -5.46 -7.25 -7.54
C VAL A 24 -5.52 -8.48 -6.63
N SER A 25 -4.45 -9.27 -6.62
CA SER A 25 -4.36 -10.44 -5.72
C SER A 25 -3.99 -10.04 -4.28
N ASN A 26 -4.47 -10.81 -3.31
CA ASN A 26 -4.10 -10.68 -1.90
C ASN A 26 -2.58 -10.77 -1.70
N SER A 27 -1.94 -11.68 -2.45
CA SER A 27 -0.50 -11.91 -2.39
C SER A 27 0.29 -10.67 -2.81
N LEU A 28 -0.18 -9.93 -3.82
CA LEU A 28 0.47 -8.69 -4.25
C LEU A 28 0.48 -7.64 -3.12
N VAL A 29 -0.68 -7.41 -2.49
CA VAL A 29 -0.80 -6.46 -1.37
C VAL A 29 0.12 -6.88 -0.22
N CYS A 30 0.12 -8.17 0.15
CA CYS A 30 0.99 -8.70 1.20
C CYS A 30 2.49 -8.53 0.87
N GLN A 31 2.90 -8.81 -0.36
CA GLN A 31 4.29 -8.64 -0.80
C GLN A 31 4.73 -7.16 -0.75
N ILE A 32 3.85 -6.24 -1.14
CA ILE A 32 4.12 -4.80 -1.06
C ILE A 32 4.22 -4.34 0.40
N GLU A 33 3.28 -4.75 1.26
CA GLU A 33 3.30 -4.37 2.68
C GLU A 33 4.54 -4.88 3.43
N LYS A 34 5.07 -6.02 3.01
CA LYS A 34 6.30 -6.63 3.53
C LYS A 34 7.58 -6.11 2.87
N GLY A 35 7.47 -5.24 1.86
CA GLY A 35 8.63 -4.74 1.09
C GLY A 35 9.25 -5.75 0.14
N ALA A 36 8.69 -6.96 0.01
CA ALA A 36 9.17 -7.99 -0.91
C ALA A 36 8.94 -7.63 -2.39
N ARG A 37 8.04 -6.67 -2.65
CA ARG A 37 7.77 -6.15 -4.00
C ARG A 37 7.56 -4.64 -3.96
N LYS A 38 8.20 -3.92 -4.87
CA LYS A 38 7.96 -2.48 -5.02
C LYS A 38 6.56 -2.22 -5.61
N PRO A 39 5.79 -1.26 -5.07
CA PRO A 39 4.50 -0.87 -5.62
C PRO A 39 4.68 -0.10 -6.94
N TYR A 40 3.84 -0.40 -7.93
CA TYR A 40 3.82 0.31 -9.21
C TYR A 40 2.86 1.52 -9.18
N PRO A 41 3.01 2.51 -10.08
CA PRO A 41 2.26 3.77 -10.01
C PRO A 41 0.74 3.62 -9.91
N LYS A 42 0.14 2.70 -10.68
CA LYS A 42 -1.31 2.44 -10.63
C LYS A 42 -1.75 1.86 -9.26
N PHE A 43 -0.91 1.06 -8.60
CA PHE A 43 -1.18 0.56 -7.26
C PHE A 43 -1.12 1.71 -6.25
N LYS A 44 -0.08 2.56 -6.33
CA LYS A 44 0.10 3.69 -5.41
C LYS A 44 -1.11 4.64 -5.46
N ARG A 45 -1.50 5.08 -6.66
CA ARG A 45 -2.69 5.91 -6.89
C ARG A 45 -3.97 5.29 -6.31
N GLY A 46 -4.24 4.03 -6.65
CA GLY A 46 -5.46 3.38 -6.19
C GLY A 46 -5.53 3.24 -4.66
N VAL A 47 -4.39 2.95 -4.01
CA VAL A 47 -4.34 2.91 -2.54
C VAL A 47 -4.57 4.30 -1.95
N ALA A 48 -3.93 5.34 -2.50
CA ALA A 48 -4.09 6.70 -2.03
C ALA A 48 -5.56 7.16 -2.11
N GLU A 49 -6.24 6.86 -3.22
CA GLU A 49 -7.67 7.12 -3.40
C GLU A 49 -8.54 6.34 -2.40
N ILE A 50 -8.27 5.05 -2.18
CA ILE A 50 -9.05 4.20 -1.27
C ILE A 50 -8.89 4.61 0.19
N LEU A 51 -7.67 4.98 0.59
CA LEU A 51 -7.35 5.33 1.97
C LEU A 51 -7.54 6.84 2.25
N GLY A 52 -7.65 7.68 1.22
CA GLY A 52 -7.69 9.13 1.37
C GLY A 52 -6.38 9.70 1.90
N VAL A 53 -5.25 9.04 1.63
CA VAL A 53 -3.92 9.40 2.12
C VAL A 53 -2.99 9.65 0.92
N PRO A 54 -2.21 10.74 0.88
CA PRO A 54 -1.27 11.00 -0.21
C PRO A 54 -0.26 9.87 -0.44
N GLU A 55 0.13 9.64 -1.71
CA GLU A 55 1.10 8.59 -2.08
C GLU A 55 2.44 8.76 -1.37
N GLU A 56 2.91 10.00 -1.23
CA GLU A 56 4.15 10.36 -0.53
C GLU A 56 4.16 9.91 0.93
N VAL A 57 3.01 9.98 1.60
CA VAL A 57 2.85 9.52 2.99
C VAL A 57 2.79 8.00 3.04
N LEU A 58 2.15 7.34 2.09
CA LEU A 58 1.98 5.88 2.09
C LEU A 58 3.24 5.11 1.68
N PHE A 59 4.02 5.70 0.79
CA PHE A 59 5.13 5.06 0.10
C PHE A 59 6.42 5.88 0.22
N GLU A 60 6.64 6.51 1.37
CA GLU A 60 7.87 7.22 1.72
C GLU A 60 9.06 6.44 1.16
N GLU A 61 9.65 6.97 0.09
CA GLU A 61 10.89 6.43 -0.43
C GLU A 61 11.91 6.75 0.65
N THR A 62 12.33 5.75 1.40
CA THR A 62 13.62 5.84 2.08
C THR A 62 14.63 6.14 0.99
N ARG A 63 14.98 7.42 0.84
CA ARG A 63 16.24 7.83 0.23
C ARG A 63 17.33 7.13 1.03
N SER A 64 17.69 5.93 0.61
CA SER A 64 19.02 5.39 0.87
C SER A 64 19.97 6.12 -0.07
N ASP A 65 20.15 7.41 0.18
CA ASP A 65 21.25 8.21 -0.37
C ASP A 65 22.22 8.48 0.79
N VAL A 66 22.91 7.43 1.25
CA VAL A 66 24.22 7.48 1.92
C VAL A 66 25.01 6.26 1.50
#